data_AF-A0ABD4R1Z8-F1
#
_entry.id   AF-A0ABD4R1Z8-F1
#
_cell.length_a   1.000
_cell.length_b   1.000
_cell.length_c   1.000
_cell.angle_alpha   90.00
_cell.angle_beta   90.00
_cell.angle_gamma   90.00
#
_symmetry.space_group_name_H-M   'P 1'
#
loop_
_entity.id
_entity.type
_entity.pdbx_description
1 polymer ?
#
loop_
_entity_poly.entity_id
_entity_poly.type
_entity_poly.pdbx_seq_one_letter_code
_entity_poly.pdbx_strand_id
1 'polypeptide(L)' 'LDYAASKIVVWQTKLLMGRKLTTDETASLNAWMDYIDAVTLIDTETAPDAISWPPLPEV' A
#
# COMPACT_ATOMS: atom_id res chain seq x y z
N LEU A 1 -9.07 -0.55 -0.95
CA LEU A 1 -8.02 -1.32 -0.26
C LEU A 1 -7.60 -2.56 -1.05
N ASP A 2 -8.56 -3.36 -1.56
CA ASP A 2 -8.29 -4.59 -2.34
C ASP A 2 -7.28 -4.43 -3.48
N TYR A 3 -7.38 -3.33 -4.25
CA TYR A 3 -6.41 -3.03 -5.31
C TYR A 3 -4.98 -2.88 -4.77
N ALA A 4 -4.79 -2.07 -3.72
CA ALA A 4 -3.48 -1.86 -3.10
C ALA A 4 -2.95 -3.16 -2.46
N ALA A 5 -3.81 -3.93 -1.79
CA ALA A 5 -3.46 -5.23 -1.25
C ALA A 5 -3.00 -6.21 -2.35
N SER A 6 -3.64 -6.19 -3.51
CA SER A 6 -3.23 -7.02 -4.66
C SER A 6 -1.86 -6.64 -5.22
N LYS A 7 -1.47 -5.34 -5.14
CA LYS A 7 -0.17 -4.85 -5.64
C LYS A 7 1.00 -5.41 -4.85
N ILE A 8 0.84 -5.61 -3.54
CA ILE A 8 1.94 -6.04 -2.68
C ILE A 8 2.17 -7.56 -2.64
N VAL A 9 1.22 -8.37 -3.15
CA VAL A 9 1.25 -9.85 -3.09
C VAL A 9 2.54 -10.43 -3.67
N VAL A 10 3.02 -9.89 -4.79
CA VAL A 10 4.24 -10.40 -5.44
C VAL A 10 5.46 -10.22 -4.55
N TRP A 11 5.63 -9.05 -3.94
CA TRP A 11 6.75 -8.77 -3.04
C TRP A 11 6.63 -9.58 -1.74
N GLN A 12 5.44 -9.69 -1.15
CA GLN A 12 5.19 -10.55 0.00
C GLN A 12 5.57 -12.01 -0.30
N THR A 13 5.16 -12.53 -1.45
CA THR A 13 5.48 -13.89 -1.90
C THR A 13 6.99 -14.09 -2.05
N LYS A 14 7.69 -13.14 -2.66
CA LYS A 14 9.17 -13.16 -2.76
C LYS A 14 9.82 -13.22 -1.39
N LEU A 15 9.39 -12.38 -0.45
CA LEU A 15 9.91 -12.34 0.91
C LEU A 15 9.64 -13.64 1.67
N LEU A 16 8.44 -14.23 1.55
CA LEU A 16 8.09 -15.53 2.15
C LEU A 16 8.97 -16.68 1.64
N MET A 17 9.40 -16.60 0.36
CA MET A 17 10.36 -17.54 -0.22
C MET A 17 11.82 -17.23 0.15
N GLY A 18 12.08 -16.25 1.02
CA GLY A 18 13.43 -15.84 1.41
C GLY A 18 14.20 -15.06 0.33
N ARG A 19 13.50 -14.57 -0.73
CA ARG A 19 14.14 -13.77 -1.78
C ARG A 19 14.34 -12.35 -1.30
N LYS A 20 15.50 -11.79 -1.65
CA LYS A 20 15.75 -10.35 -1.50
C LYS A 20 15.04 -9.59 -2.61
N LEU A 21 14.40 -8.49 -2.25
CA LEU A 21 13.85 -7.51 -3.19
C LEU A 21 14.97 -6.62 -3.72
N THR A 22 14.78 -6.05 -4.91
CA THR A 22 15.63 -4.94 -5.37
C THR A 22 15.33 -3.66 -4.58
N THR A 23 16.17 -2.64 -4.73
CA THR A 23 15.90 -1.31 -4.14
C THR A 23 14.57 -0.75 -4.60
N ASP A 24 14.28 -0.81 -5.90
CA ASP A 24 13.03 -0.27 -6.48
C ASP A 24 11.80 -1.05 -6.02
N GLU A 25 11.92 -2.37 -5.92
CA GLU A 25 10.85 -3.23 -5.38
C GLU A 25 10.58 -2.94 -3.91
N THR A 26 11.63 -2.70 -3.13
CA THR A 26 11.50 -2.34 -1.71
C THR A 26 10.84 -0.96 -1.56
N ALA A 27 11.26 0.02 -2.37
CA ALA A 27 10.65 1.35 -2.37
C ALA A 27 9.16 1.28 -2.75
N SER A 28 8.82 0.49 -3.78
CA SER A 28 7.45 0.28 -4.22
C SER A 28 6.61 -0.40 -3.13
N LEU A 29 7.12 -1.48 -2.53
CA LEU A 29 6.44 -2.19 -1.44
C LEU A 29 6.14 -1.24 -0.28
N ASN A 30 7.12 -0.45 0.16
CA ASN A 30 6.94 0.51 1.25
C ASN A 30 5.88 1.57 0.91
N ALA A 31 5.96 2.18 -0.28
CA ALA A 31 4.98 3.19 -0.68
C ALA A 31 3.54 2.65 -0.73
N TRP A 32 3.36 1.41 -1.19
CA TRP A 32 2.05 0.76 -1.18
C TRP A 32 1.58 0.39 0.23
N MET A 33 2.47 -0.03 1.14
CA MET A 33 2.12 -0.27 2.54
C MET A 33 1.72 1.04 3.25
N ASP A 34 2.48 2.12 3.06
CA ASP A 34 2.18 3.44 3.62
C ASP A 34 0.81 3.96 3.13
N TYR A 35 0.49 3.76 1.85
CA TYR A 35 -0.82 4.08 1.30
C TYR A 35 -1.94 3.27 1.95
N ILE A 36 -1.75 1.96 2.14
CA ILE A 36 -2.73 1.08 2.78
C ILE A 36 -2.99 1.55 4.22
N ASP A 37 -1.93 1.86 4.96
CA ASP A 37 -2.03 2.33 6.34
C ASP A 37 -2.75 3.68 6.40
N ALA A 38 -2.37 4.63 5.53
CA ALA A 38 -3.01 5.94 5.45
C ALA A 38 -4.51 5.83 5.11
N VAL A 39 -4.89 4.98 4.16
CA VAL A 39 -6.30 4.74 3.81
C VAL A 39 -7.06 4.08 4.96
N THR A 40 -6.43 3.16 5.69
CA THR A 40 -7.07 2.43 6.81
C THR A 40 -7.27 3.31 8.03
N LEU A 41 -6.44 4.35 8.21
CA LEU A 41 -6.56 5.33 9.29
C LEU A 41 -7.67 6.37 9.05
N ILE A 42 -8.18 6.49 7.83
CA ILE A 42 -9.27 7.41 7.52
C ILE A 42 -10.57 6.83 8.11
N ASP A 43 -11.10 7.52 9.12
CA ASP A 43 -12.42 7.23 9.65
C ASP A 43 -13.49 7.66 8.63
N THR A 44 -14.00 6.68 7.88
CA THR A 44 -15.04 6.89 6.88
C THR A 44 -16.44 6.98 7.48
N GLU A 45 -16.63 6.61 8.75
CA GLU A 45 -17.95 6.60 9.39
C GLU A 45 -18.35 7.99 9.89
N THR A 46 -17.39 8.82 10.27
CA THR A 46 -17.63 10.17 10.81
C THR A 46 -17.21 11.31 9.88
N ALA A 47 -16.64 10.99 8.71
CA ALA A 47 -16.15 12.01 7.80
C ALA A 47 -17.29 12.77 7.07
N PRO A 48 -17.18 14.11 6.93
CA PRO A 48 -18.07 14.87 6.04
C PRO A 48 -17.90 14.43 4.58
N ASP A 49 -18.87 14.79 3.72
CA ASP A 49 -19.02 14.30 2.32
C ASP A 49 -17.76 14.32 1.44
N ALA A 50 -16.74 15.10 1.80
CA ALA A 50 -15.45 15.17 1.10
C ALA A 50 -14.32 14.53 1.94
N ILE A 51 -14.05 13.25 1.70
CA ILE A 51 -12.89 12.54 2.25
C ILE A 51 -11.65 12.85 1.40
N SER A 52 -10.59 13.36 2.03
CA SER A 52 -9.29 13.56 1.39
C SER A 52 -8.50 12.26 1.39
N TRP A 53 -8.53 11.53 0.29
CA TRP A 53 -7.75 10.30 0.13
C TRP A 53 -6.26 10.60 -0.11
N PRO A 54 -5.34 9.74 0.38
CA PRO A 54 -3.92 9.86 0.04
C PRO A 54 -3.71 9.61 -1.46
N PRO A 55 -2.66 10.20 -2.06
CA PRO A 55 -2.33 9.96 -3.46
C PRO A 55 -1.90 8.51 -3.67
N LEU A 56 -2.26 7.94 -4.82
CA LEU A 56 -1.77 6.62 -5.21
C LEU A 56 -0.25 6.69 -5.46
N PRO A 57 0.53 5.68 -5.02
CA PRO A 57 1.94 5.60 -5.36
C PRO A 57 2.16 5.50 -6.87
N GLU A 58 2.99 6.40 -7.41
CA GLU A 58 3.56 6.29 -8.75
C GLU A 58 4.80 5.40 -8.64
N VAL A 59 4.63 4.11 -8.95
CA VAL A 59 5.75 3.16 -9.08
C VAL A 59 6.63 3.48 -10.27
#